data_AF-A0A7W9MRR4-F1
#
_entry.id   AF-A0A7W9MRR4-F1
#
_cell.length_a   1.000
_cell.length_b   1.000
_cell.length_c   1.000
_cell.angle_alpha   90.00
_cell.angle_beta   90.00
_cell.angle_gamma   90.00
#
_symmetry.space_group_name_H-M   'P 1'
#
loop_
_entity.id
_entity.type
_entity.pdbx_description
1 polymer ?
#
loop_
_entity_poly.entity_id
_entity_poly.type
_entity_poly.pdbx_seq_one_letter_code
_entity_poly.pdbx_strand_id
1 'polypeptide(L)'
;MEIVIQVCDVCEKVGKPVKQYGVSEDDRVAKPVLCADDAAPLERFLPKAPGGKVVAAARPATKRPAKKAAARGGRQSGVMTMEEIEAQKRKS
;
A
#
# COMPACT_ATOMS: atom_id res chain seq x y z
N MET A 1 5.80 -18.70 -0.50
CA MET A 1 6.35 -17.93 0.64
C MET A 1 7.37 -16.98 0.08
N GLU A 2 7.39 -15.73 0.54
CA GLU A 2 8.30 -14.68 0.07
C GLU A 2 9.17 -14.22 1.24
N ILE A 3 10.50 -14.17 1.05
CA ILE A 3 11.45 -13.65 2.04
C ILE A 3 11.92 -12.29 1.53
N VAL A 4 11.64 -11.23 2.27
CA VAL A 4 12.05 -9.87 1.94
C VAL A 4 13.25 -9.48 2.81
N ILE A 5 14.39 -9.21 2.17
CA ILE A 5 15.61 -8.76 2.83
C ILE A 5 15.89 -7.32 2.38
N GLN A 6 16.02 -6.40 3.32
CA GLN A 6 16.45 -5.05 3.01
C GLN A 6 17.99 -4.97 3.06
N VAL A 7 18.57 -4.43 1.98
CA VAL A 7 20.01 -4.21 1.83
C VAL A 7 20.29 -2.74 1.57
N CYS A 8 21.50 -2.32 1.87
CA CYS A 8 21.92 -0.96 1.54
C CYS A 8 22.16 -0.84 0.03
N ASP A 9 21.58 0.16 -0.62
CA ASP A 9 21.73 0.41 -2.07
C ASP A 9 23.15 0.85 -2.48
N VAL A 10 24.02 1.18 -1.52
CA VAL A 10 25.39 1.66 -1.79
C VAL A 10 26.43 0.56 -1.61
N CYS A 11 26.44 -0.09 -0.44
CA CYS A 11 27.44 -1.10 -0.12
C CYS A 11 26.94 -2.55 -0.21
N GLU A 12 25.64 -2.76 -0.45
CA GLU A 12 25.00 -4.07 -0.68
C GLU A 12 25.22 -5.12 0.43
N LYS A 13 25.67 -4.69 1.61
CA LYS A 13 25.93 -5.57 2.75
C LYS A 13 24.62 -6.00 3.41
N VAL A 14 24.47 -7.31 3.58
CA VAL A 14 23.39 -7.95 4.37
C VAL A 14 23.70 -7.90 5.87
N GLY A 15 22.64 -7.88 6.69
CA GLY A 15 22.73 -7.98 8.15
C GLY A 15 23.01 -6.67 8.89
N LYS A 16 23.20 -5.56 8.18
CA LYS A 16 23.28 -4.23 8.78
C LYS A 16 21.88 -3.61 8.95
N PRO A 17 21.63 -2.82 10.01
CA PRO A 17 20.42 -2.03 10.11
C PRO A 17 20.42 -0.97 9.00
N VAL A 18 19.30 -0.88 8.28
CA VAL A 18 19.10 0.08 7.18
C VAL A 18 17.90 0.98 7.45
N LYS A 19 17.93 2.18 6.87
CA LYS A 19 16.84 3.16 6.90
C LYS A 19 16.50 3.59 5.48
N GLN A 20 15.21 3.81 5.22
CA GLN A 20 14.74 4.34 3.94
C GLN A 20 14.64 5.87 4.01
N TYR A 21 15.22 6.56 3.04
CA TYR A 21 15.19 8.00 2.90
C TYR A 21 14.30 8.40 1.73
N GLY A 22 13.66 9.56 1.81
CA GLY A 22 12.97 10.17 0.67
C GLY A 22 13.83 11.29 0.11
N VAL A 23 14.27 11.15 -1.14
CA VAL A 23 15.02 12.19 -1.84
C VAL A 23 14.14 12.69 -2.98
N SER A 24 13.88 13.99 -3.00
CA SER A 24 13.06 14.63 -4.03
C SER A 24 13.86 15.77 -4.64
N GLU A 25 14.05 15.72 -5.95
CA GLU A 25 14.73 16.74 -6.74
C GLU A 25 13.86 17.00 -7.98
N ASP A 26 13.34 18.23 -8.09
CA ASP A 26 12.35 18.62 -9.10
C ASP A 26 11.16 17.63 -9.15
N ASP A 27 11.00 16.92 -10.26
CA ASP A 27 9.95 15.90 -10.50
C ASP A 27 10.41 14.46 -10.21
N ARG A 28 11.64 14.27 -9.71
CA ARG A 28 12.19 12.94 -9.41
C ARG A 28 12.10 12.63 -7.93
N VAL A 29 11.54 11.47 -7.61
CA VAL A 29 11.48 10.95 -6.25
C VAL A 29 12.23 9.62 -6.19
N ALA A 30 13.31 9.60 -5.43
CA ALA A 30 14.04 8.38 -5.09
C ALA A 30 13.79 8.00 -3.63
N LYS A 31 13.80 6.69 -3.35
CA LYS A 31 13.63 6.18 -1.99
C LYS A 31 14.77 5.25 -1.55
N PRO A 32 16.02 5.75 -1.49
CA PRO A 32 17.18 4.92 -1.21
C PRO A 32 17.13 4.32 0.21
N VAL A 33 17.62 3.10 0.34
CA VAL A 33 17.80 2.35 1.57
C VAL A 33 19.28 2.35 1.92
N LEU A 34 19.65 3.02 3.02
CA LEU A 34 21.04 3.23 3.40
C LEU A 34 21.34 2.62 4.77
N CYS A 35 22.55 2.08 4.93
CA CYS A 35 23.07 1.69 6.23
C CYS A 35 23.58 2.91 7.00
N ALA A 36 23.85 2.77 8.31
CA ALA A 36 24.28 3.89 9.16
C ALA A 36 25.56 4.59 8.65
N ASP A 37 26.50 3.83 8.09
CA ASP A 37 27.76 4.38 7.57
C ASP A 37 27.51 5.29 6.35
N ASP A 38 26.72 4.82 5.39
CA ASP A 38 26.41 5.55 4.15
C ASP A 38 25.37 6.66 4.36
N ALA A 39 24.54 6.53 5.41
CA ALA A 39 23.60 7.55 5.82
C ALA A 39 24.25 8.72 6.59
N ALA A 40 25.41 8.51 7.22
CA ALA A 40 26.05 9.51 8.08
C ALA A 40 26.36 10.84 7.37
N PRO A 41 26.89 10.85 6.12
CA PRO A 41 27.06 12.10 5.38
C PRO A 41 25.73 12.81 5.16
N LEU A 42 24.70 12.07 4.75
CA LEU A 42 23.36 12.61 4.50
C LEU A 42 22.80 13.28 5.78
N GLU A 43 22.77 12.55 6.89
CA GLU A 43 22.27 13.04 8.18
C GLU A 43 23.06 14.27 8.70
N ARG A 44 24.34 14.39 8.35
CA ARG A 44 25.17 15.57 8.67
C ARG A 44 24.76 16.84 7.89
N PHE A 45 24.26 16.67 6.66
CA PHE A 45 23.87 17.79 5.79
C PHE A 45 22.37 18.13 5.86
N LEU A 46 21.50 17.17 6.22
CA LEU A 46 20.06 17.41 6.40
C LEU A 46 19.70 18.67 7.21
N PRO A 47 20.29 18.93 8.40
CA PRO A 47 19.92 20.11 9.20
C PRO A 47 20.39 21.44 8.57
N LYS A 48 21.28 21.39 7.59
CA LYS A 48 21.82 22.58 6.90
C LYS A 48 21.13 22.84 5.56
N ALA A 49 20.33 21.91 5.06
CA ALA A 49 19.68 22.04 3.77
C ALA A 49 18.47 22.99 3.86
N PRO A 50 18.38 24.02 3.00
CA PRO A 50 17.19 24.85 2.92
C PRO A 50 15.98 23.99 2.48
N GLY A 51 14.98 23.85 3.34
CA GLY A 51 13.83 22.97 3.11
C GLY A 51 14.02 21.52 3.58
N GLY A 52 15.16 21.18 4.20
CA GLY A 52 15.43 19.87 4.79
C GLY A 52 14.52 19.57 5.97
N LYS A 53 13.35 18.96 5.72
CA LYS A 53 12.48 18.43 6.76
C LYS A 53 12.84 16.97 7.03
N VAL A 54 13.32 16.68 8.24
CA VAL A 54 13.35 15.31 8.76
C VAL A 54 11.90 14.92 9.05
N VAL A 55 11.20 14.39 8.04
CA VAL A 55 9.90 13.74 8.25
C VAL A 55 10.19 12.32 8.69
N ALA A 56 9.91 12.02 9.96
CA ALA A 56 9.94 10.65 10.44
C ALA A 56 9.09 9.78 9.50
N ALA A 57 9.67 8.67 9.02
CA ALA A 57 9.01 7.79 8.06
C ALA A 57 7.60 7.46 8.55
N ALA A 58 6.59 7.90 7.80
CA ALA A 58 5.21 7.53 8.09
C ALA A 58 5.15 6.00 8.05
N ARG A 59 4.72 5.39 9.17
CA ARG A 59 4.49 3.95 9.25
C ARG A 59 3.72 3.50 8.01
N PRO A 60 4.06 2.36 7.39
CA PRO A 60 3.38 1.89 6.20
C PRO A 60 1.87 1.85 6.50
N ALA A 61 1.11 2.69 5.80
CA ALA A 61 -0.33 2.70 5.93
C ALA A 61 -0.82 1.34 5.42
N THR A 62 -1.24 0.48 6.34
CA THR A 62 -2.00 -0.71 6.00
C THR A 62 -3.21 -0.23 5.23
N LYS A 63 -3.22 -0.46 3.91
CA LYS A 63 -4.35 -0.17 3.04
C LYS A 63 -5.54 -0.93 3.61
N ARG A 64 -6.42 -0.26 4.35
CA ARG A 64 -7.71 -0.83 4.74
C ARG A 64 -8.41 -1.18 3.42
N PRO A 65 -8.83 -2.44 3.21
CA PRO A 65 -9.59 -2.79 2.03
C PRO A 65 -10.83 -1.89 1.99
N ALA A 66 -11.09 -1.29 0.83
CA ALA A 66 -12.23 -0.42 0.63
C ALA A 66 -13.49 -1.18 1.08
N LYS A 67 -14.21 -0.61 2.05
CA LYS A 67 -15.47 -1.15 2.53
C LYS A 67 -16.44 -1.10 1.35
N LYS A 68 -16.67 -2.23 0.68
CA LYS A 68 -17.70 -2.33 -0.37
C LYS A 68 -19.00 -1.81 0.25
N ALA A 69 -19.52 -0.72 -0.31
CA ALA A 69 -20.86 -0.28 0.01
C ALA A 69 -21.81 -1.44 -0.37
N ALA A 70 -22.53 -1.98 0.61
CA ALA A 70 -23.59 -2.92 0.33
C ALA A 70 -24.64 -2.19 -0.50
N ALA A 71 -24.73 -2.54 -1.79
CA ALA A 71 -25.82 -2.10 -2.63
C ALA A 71 -27.13 -2.64 -2.03
N ARG A 72 -27.91 -1.75 -1.41
CA ARG A 72 -29.29 -2.03 -1.07
C ARG A 72 -30.08 -2.04 -2.38
N GLY A 73 -30.64 -3.20 -2.76
CA GLY A 73 -31.72 -3.23 -3.73
C GLY A 73 -31.80 -4.50 -4.59
N GLY A 74 -32.66 -5.43 -4.17
CA GLY A 74 -33.67 -6.01 -5.05
C GLY A 74 -33.27 -7.14 -6.01
N ARG A 75 -33.44 -8.39 -5.56
CA ARG A 75 -34.38 -9.38 -6.13
C ARG A 75 -34.19 -10.70 -5.38
N GLN A 76 -35.19 -11.07 -4.57
CA GLN A 76 -35.33 -12.43 -4.11
C GLN A 76 -35.59 -13.30 -5.33
N SER A 77 -34.59 -14.05 -5.79
CA SER A 77 -34.81 -15.18 -6.68
C SER A 77 -35.41 -16.31 -5.83
N GLY A 78 -36.70 -16.20 -5.54
CA GLY A 78 -37.49 -17.28 -4.96
C GLY A 78 -37.60 -18.39 -5.99
N VAL A 79 -37.13 -19.59 -5.65
CA VAL A 79 -37.35 -20.80 -6.43
C VAL A 79 -38.85 -21.08 -6.43
N MET A 80 -39.52 -20.89 -7.57
CA MET A 80 -40.95 -21.17 -7.70
C MET A 80 -41.17 -22.67 -7.93
N THR A 81 -42.21 -23.20 -7.30
CA THR A 81 -42.59 -24.61 -7.42
C THR A 81 -43.34 -24.87 -8.74
N MET A 82 -43.25 -26.08 -9.27
CA MET A 82 -43.86 -26.46 -10.57
C MET A 82 -45.38 -26.19 -10.64
N GLU A 83 -46.09 -26.27 -9.51
CA GLU A 83 -47.54 -26.00 -9.45
C GLU A 83 -47.89 -24.52 -9.73
N GLU A 84 -47.02 -23.57 -9.39
CA GLU A 84 -47.25 -22.14 -9.66
C GLU A 84 -47.13 -21.79 -11.15
N ILE A 85 -46.39 -22.58 -11.93
CA ILE A 85 -46.16 -22.35 -13.37
C ILE A 85 -47.40 -22.76 -14.18
N GLU A 86 -48.08 -23.85 -13.82
CA GLU A 86 -49.29 -24.29 -14.52
C GLU A 86 -50.50 -23.37 -14.27
N ALA A 87 -50.58 -22.74 -13.09
CA ALA A 87 -51.67 -21.82 -12.76
C ALA A 87 -51.63 -20.51 -13.60
N GLN A 88 -50.45 -20.04 -13.99
CA GLN A 88 -50.33 -18.82 -14.80
C GLN A 88 -50.68 -19.05 -16.28
N LYS A 89 -50.41 -20.24 -16.84
CA LYS A 89 -50.75 -20.57 -18.22
C LYS A 89 -52.25 -20.68 -18.51
N ARG A 90 -53.08 -20.87 -17.48
CA ARG A 90 -54.56 -20.92 -17.63
C ARG A 90 -55.23 -19.54 -17.60
N LYS A 91 -54.47 -18.46 -17.40
CA LYS A 91 -54.97 -17.08 -17.33
C LYS A 91 -54.46 -16.17 -18.47
N SER A 92 -54.00 -16.75 -19.58
CA SER A 92 -53.77 -16.05 -20.85
C SER A 92 -54.58 -16.70 -21.97
#